data_AF-A0A9D2QX78-F1
#
_entry.id   AF-A0A9D2QX78-F1
#
_cell.length_a   1.000
_cell.length_b   1.000
_cell.length_c   1.000
_cell.angle_alpha   90.00
_cell.angle_beta   90.00
_cell.angle_gamma   90.00
#
_symmetry.space_group_name_H-M   'P 1'
#
loop_
_entity.id
_entity.type
_entity.pdbx_description
1 polymer ?
#
loop_
_entity_poly.entity_id
_entity_poly.type
_entity_poly.pdbx_seq_one_letter_code
_entity_poly.pdbx_strand_id
1 'polypeptide(L)' 'MRKEDDFLIYCMERYRYYKNLSGKDVAKLFEKHGVYSYIKQYFESLHTMGDYYIVQDIDDYIRDTDGIYCGKTDS' A
#
# COMPACT_ATOMS: atom_id res chain seq x y z
N MET A 1 21.91 -0.37 -2.58
CA MET A 1 20.44 -0.54 -2.44
C MET A 1 19.76 0.24 -3.54
N ARG A 2 18.71 -0.32 -4.16
CA ARG A 2 17.89 0.43 -5.12
C ARG A 2 16.93 1.29 -4.32
N LYS A 3 16.77 2.56 -4.70
CA LYS A 3 15.87 3.52 -4.02
C LYS A 3 14.43 2.99 -3.89
N GLU A 4 14.03 2.13 -4.83
CA GLU A 4 12.74 1.42 -4.84
C GLU A 4 12.57 0.46 -3.66
N ASP A 5 13.61 -0.28 -3.28
CA ASP A 5 13.54 -1.24 -2.17
C ASP A 5 13.48 -0.50 -0.82
N ASP A 6 14.19 0.62 -0.69
CA ASP A 6 14.15 1.49 0.50
C ASP A 6 12.75 2.09 0.70
N PHE A 7 12.13 2.51 -0.41
CA PHE A 7 10.78 3.06 -0.40
C PHE A 7 9.71 1.99 -0.10
N LEU A 8 9.91 0.76 -0.57
CA LEU A 8 9.03 -0.34 -0.27
C LEU A 8 9.04 -0.69 1.22
N ILE A 9 10.22 -0.69 1.86
CA ILE A 9 10.33 -0.85 3.32
C ILE A 9 9.60 0.30 4.03
N TYR A 10 9.81 1.55 3.58
CA TYR A 10 9.11 2.71 4.12
C TYR A 10 7.59 2.58 4.03
N CYS A 11 7.04 2.21 2.86
CA CYS A 11 5.61 2.02 2.67
C CYS A 11 5.06 0.92 3.59
N MET A 12 5.79 -0.18 3.73
CA MET A 12 5.39 -1.30 4.58
C MET A 12 5.37 -0.91 6.06
N GLU A 13 6.37 -0.18 6.54
CA GLU A 13 6.41 0.30 7.92
C GLU A 13 5.33 1.34 8.22
N ARG A 14 5.09 2.27 7.29
CA ARG A 14 4.02 3.28 7.42
C ARG A 14 2.65 2.60 7.43
N TYR A 15 2.39 1.72 6.48
CA TYR A 15 1.12 0.98 6.43
C TYR A 15 0.88 0.18 7.71
N ARG A 16 1.90 -0.51 8.20
CA ARG A 16 1.88 -1.22 9.49
C ARG A 16 1.51 -0.29 10.65
N TYR A 17 2.17 0.87 10.74
CA TYR A 17 1.94 1.84 11.81
C TYR A 17 0.51 2.39 11.78
N TYR A 18 0.03 2.82 10.61
CA TYR A 18 -1.30 3.41 10.45
C TYR A 18 -2.44 2.39 10.60
N LYS A 19 -2.25 1.14 10.15
CA LYS A 19 -3.25 0.06 10.28
C LYS A 19 -3.13 -0.71 11.59
N ASN A 20 -2.12 -0.42 12.39
CA ASN A 20 -1.80 -1.11 13.65
C ASN A 20 -1.70 -2.65 13.47
N LEU A 21 -1.06 -3.08 12.38
CA LEU A 21 -0.89 -4.49 12.03
C LEU A 21 0.50 -5.01 12.43
N SER A 22 0.68 -6.32 12.47
CA SER A 22 2.03 -6.89 12.58
C SER A 22 2.72 -6.84 11.22
N GLY A 23 4.06 -6.76 11.20
CA GLY A 23 4.82 -6.81 9.94
C GLY A 23 4.56 -8.11 9.16
N LYS A 24 4.26 -9.21 9.85
CA LYS A 24 3.90 -10.49 9.25
C LYS A 24 2.54 -10.43 8.54
N ASP A 25 1.56 -9.75 9.14
CA ASP A 25 0.23 -9.63 8.54
C ASP A 25 0.25 -8.70 7.34
N VAL A 26 0.99 -7.58 7.42
CA VAL A 26 1.21 -6.69 6.27
C VAL A 26 1.93 -7.42 5.14
N ALA A 27 2.95 -8.22 5.45
CA ALA A 27 3.68 -8.97 4.43
C ALA A 27 2.77 -9.93 3.66
N LYS A 28 1.95 -10.69 4.37
CA LYS A 28 0.97 -11.60 3.78
C LYS A 28 -0.06 -10.86 2.93
N LEU A 29 -0.54 -9.71 3.41
CA LEU A 29 -1.50 -8.88 2.69
C LEU A 29 -0.87 -8.34 1.38
N PHE A 30 0.33 -7.80 1.46
CA PHE A 30 1.03 -7.24 0.30
C PHE A 30 1.37 -8.31 -0.73
N GLU A 31 1.76 -9.51 -0.28
CA GLU A 31 2.00 -10.67 -1.13
C GLU A 31 0.70 -11.13 -1.81
N LYS A 32 -0.39 -11.33 -1.03
CA LYS A 32 -1.70 -11.79 -1.53
C LYS A 32 -2.26 -10.86 -2.61
N HIS A 33 -2.13 -9.55 -2.43
CA HIS A 33 -2.69 -8.54 -3.34
C HIS A 33 -1.70 -8.01 -4.38
N GLY A 34 -0.44 -8.47 -4.38
CA GLY A 34 0.58 -8.00 -5.34
C GLY A 34 1.03 -6.54 -5.13
N VAL A 35 0.84 -6.00 -3.91
CA VAL A 35 1.14 -4.60 -3.56
C VAL A 35 2.63 -4.26 -3.73
N TYR A 36 3.51 -5.25 -3.56
CA TYR A 36 4.94 -5.05 -3.78
C TYR A 36 5.29 -4.61 -5.21
N SER A 37 4.63 -5.20 -6.20
CA SER A 37 4.80 -4.83 -7.61
C SER A 37 4.19 -3.45 -7.88
N TYR A 38 3.03 -3.18 -7.28
CA TYR A 38 2.37 -1.88 -7.35
C TYR A 38 3.29 -0.75 -6.84
N ILE A 39 3.82 -0.86 -5.61
CA ILE A 39 4.68 0.18 -5.02
C ILE A 39 5.93 0.43 -5.88
N LYS A 40 6.54 -0.62 -6.44
CA LYS A 40 7.72 -0.49 -7.33
C LYS A 40 7.37 0.23 -8.62
N GLN A 41 6.23 -0.11 -9.24
CA GLN A 41 5.78 0.51 -10.48
C GLN A 41 5.41 2.00 -10.29
N TYR A 42 4.83 2.36 -9.16
CA TYR A 42 4.38 3.73 -8.87
C TYR A 42 5.39 4.55 -8.04
N PHE A 43 6.62 4.05 -7.85
CA PHE A 43 7.67 4.71 -7.06
C PHE A 43 7.90 6.16 -7.49
N GLU A 44 7.98 6.44 -8.79
CA GLU A 44 8.21 7.79 -9.32
C GLU A 44 7.09 8.79 -8.99
N SER A 45 5.86 8.31 -8.77
CA SER A 45 4.72 9.17 -8.42
C SER A 45 4.53 9.26 -6.90
N LEU A 46 4.58 8.12 -6.20
CA LEU A 46 4.30 8.02 -4.77
C LEU A 46 5.36 8.68 -3.89
N HIS A 47 6.64 8.72 -4.32
CA HIS A 47 7.71 9.30 -3.49
C HIS A 47 7.59 10.83 -3.28
N THR A 48 6.74 11.50 -4.06
CA THR A 48 6.43 12.94 -3.91
C THR A 48 5.20 13.20 -3.03
N MET A 49 4.44 12.15 -2.70
CA MET A 49 3.20 12.23 -1.93
C MET A 49 3.43 12.09 -0.42
N GLY A 50 2.47 12.57 0.37
CA GLY A 50 2.48 12.43 1.82
C GLY A 50 2.26 10.99 2.28
N ASP A 51 2.72 10.67 3.49
CA ASP A 51 2.62 9.33 4.08
C ASP A 51 1.17 8.84 4.25
N TYR A 52 0.25 9.74 4.63
CA TYR A 52 -1.17 9.42 4.70
C TYR A 52 -1.75 9.02 3.33
N TYR A 53 -1.38 9.74 2.27
CA TYR A 53 -1.86 9.46 0.91
C TYR A 53 -1.39 8.10 0.42
N ILE A 54 -0.11 7.77 0.64
CA ILE A 54 0.47 6.48 0.28
C ILE A 54 -0.29 5.33 0.96
N VAL A 55 -0.59 5.45 2.26
CA VAL A 55 -1.32 4.41 2.99
C VAL A 55 -2.75 4.25 2.47
N GLN A 56 -3.43 5.36 2.17
CA GLN A 56 -4.79 5.32 1.62
C GLN A 56 -4.83 4.69 0.23
N ASP A 57 -3.88 5.05 -0.63
CA ASP A 57 -3.75 4.51 -1.99
C ASP A 57 -3.52 2.99 -1.99
N ILE A 58 -2.66 2.50 -1.08
CA ILE A 58 -2.47 1.06 -0.86
C ILE A 58 -3.75 0.39 -0.37
N ASP A 59 -4.50 1.03 0.53
CA ASP A 59 -5.77 0.49 1.04
C ASP A 59 -6.82 0.38 -0.07
N ASP A 60 -6.95 1.43 -0.88
CA ASP A 60 -7.86 1.46 -2.03
C ASP A 60 -7.49 0.37 -3.05
N TYR A 61 -6.20 0.18 -3.35
CA TYR A 61 -5.72 -0.89 -4.22
C TYR A 61 -6.03 -2.29 -3.67
N ILE A 62 -5.83 -2.52 -2.37
CA ILE A 62 -6.15 -3.79 -1.72
C ILE A 62 -7.66 -4.07 -1.77
N ARG A 63 -8.49 -3.05 -1.55
CA ARG A 63 -9.96 -3.14 -1.61
C ARG A 63 -10.45 -3.48 -3.01
N ASP A 64 -9.89 -2.84 -4.04
CA ASP A 64 -10.16 -3.14 -5.45
C ASP A 64 -9.80 -4.60 -5.77
N THR A 65 -8.61 -5.03 -5.34
CA THR A 65 -8.10 -6.40 -5.57
C THR A 65 -8.88 -7.48 -4.82
N ASP A 66 -9.40 -7.21 -3.61
CA ASP A 66 -10.22 -8.17 -2.86
C ASP A 66 -11.62 -8.34 -3.47
N GLY A 67 -11.95 -7.59 -4.53
CA GLY A 67 -13.28 -7.60 -5.15
C GLY A 67 -14.35 -6.97 -4.26
N ILE A 68 -13.95 -6.34 -3.14
CA ILE A 68 -14.81 -5.50 -2.32
C ILE A 68 -14.83 -4.12 -3.00
N TYR A 69 -15.39 -4.07 -4.21
CA TYR A 69 -16.09 -2.87 -4.66
C TYR A 69 -17.31 -2.70 -3.73
N CYS A 70 -17.08 -2.16 -2.53
CA CYS A 70 -18.11 -1.36 -1.92
C CYS A 70 -18.19 -0.12 -2.79
N GLY A 71 -19.05 -0.15 -3.81
CA GLY A 71 -19.41 1.03 -4.56
C GLY A 71 -19.67 2.12 -3.55
N LYS A 72 -18.89 3.19 -3.59
CA LYS A 72 -19.34 4.49 -3.10
C LYS A 72 -20.48 4.90 -4.02
N THR A 73 -21.65 4.29 -3.84
CA THR A 73 -22.93 4.92 -4.14
C THR A 73 -23.30 5.70 -2.89
N ASP A 74 -23.67 6.96 -3.14
CA ASP A 74 -24.15 8.00 -2.23
C ASP A 74 -23.08 8.71 -1.38
N SER A 75 -22.91 10.03 -1.45
CA SER A 75 -23.75 11.13 -2.00
C SER A 75 -22.86 12.32 -2.35
#